data_AF-A0A5K0WKM3-F1
#
_entry.id   AF-A0A5K0WKM3-F1
#
_cell.length_a   1.000
_cell.length_b   1.000
_cell.length_c   1.000
_cell.angle_alpha   90.00
_cell.angle_beta   90.00
_cell.angle_gamma   90.00
#
_symmetry.space_group_name_H-M   'P 1'
#
loop_
_entity.id
_entity.type
_entity.pdbx_description
1 polymer ?
#
loop_
_entity_poly.entity_id
_entity_poly.type
_entity_poly.pdbx_seq_one_letter_code
_entity_poly.pdbx_strand_id
1 'polypeptide(L)' 'MDPSQELDQEVPEYLRIYKDGRVERLKGNERVPPPTTIMPPASPPRT' A
#
# COMPACT_ATOMS: atom_id res chain seq x y z
N MET A 1 -15.17 22.56 -16.57
CA MET A 1 -13.88 21.86 -16.49
C MET A 1 -13.40 22.12 -15.09
N ASP A 2 -13.44 21.10 -14.24
CA ASP A 2 -13.10 21.23 -12.83
C ASP A 2 -11.57 21.21 -12.70
N PRO A 3 -10.93 22.30 -12.25
CA PRO A 3 -9.46 22.39 -12.23
C PRO A 3 -8.81 21.38 -11.27
N SER A 4 -9.59 20.81 -10.34
CA SER A 4 -9.16 19.71 -9.47
C SER A 4 -8.95 18.38 -10.20
N GLN A 5 -9.39 18.25 -11.46
CA GLN A 5 -9.13 17.09 -12.31
C GLN A 5 -7.85 17.24 -13.14
N GLU A 6 -7.19 18.40 -13.10
CA GLU A 6 -5.98 18.64 -13.88
C GLU A 6 -4.78 17.93 -13.24
N LEU A 7 -4.03 17.20 -14.07
CA LEU A 7 -2.82 16.51 -13.65
C LEU A 7 -1.65 17.49 -13.53
N ASP A 8 -0.93 17.40 -12.43
CA ASP A 8 0.36 18.06 -12.24
C ASP A 8 1.49 17.20 -12.79
N GLN A 9 1.52 15.95 -12.38
CA GLN A 9 2.51 14.95 -12.78
C GLN A 9 1.88 13.56 -12.86
N GLU A 10 2.40 12.74 -13.77
CA GLU A 10 2.08 11.33 -13.85
C GLU A 10 3.34 10.47 -13.78
N VAL A 11 3.24 9.36 -13.06
CA VAL A 11 4.19 8.26 -13.16
C VAL A 11 3.41 7.12 -13.82
N PRO A 12 3.66 6.84 -15.11
CA PRO A 12 2.87 5.88 -15.88
C PRO A 12 2.72 4.56 -15.11
N GLU A 13 1.51 4.00 -15.09
CA GLU A 13 1.14 2.75 -14.39
C GLU A 13 1.12 2.80 -12.85
N TYR A 14 1.83 3.74 -12.21
CA TYR A 14 1.99 3.74 -10.75
C TYR A 14 1.13 4.79 -10.04
N LEU A 15 1.27 6.08 -10.40
CA LEU A 15 0.64 7.18 -9.66
C LEU A 15 0.19 8.33 -10.57
N ARG A 16 -0.86 9.04 -10.15
CA ARG A 16 -1.29 10.33 -10.70
C ARG A 16 -1.30 11.37 -9.60
N ILE A 17 -0.71 12.53 -9.87
CA ILE A 17 -0.64 13.67 -8.95
C ILE A 17 -1.44 14.81 -9.58
N TYR A 18 -2.44 15.29 -8.86
CA TYR A 18 -3.34 16.37 -9.29
C TYR A 18 -2.88 17.72 -8.74
N LYS A 19 -3.27 18.80 -9.42
CA LYS A 19 -2.91 20.18 -9.05
C LYS A 19 -3.41 20.60 -7.67
N ASP A 20 -4.50 20.01 -7.19
CA ASP A 20 -5.03 20.25 -5.84
C ASP A 20 -4.25 19.49 -4.74
N GLY A 21 -3.23 18.72 -5.12
CA GLY A 21 -2.41 17.93 -4.20
C GLY A 21 -2.95 16.51 -3.97
N ARG A 22 -4.08 16.14 -4.57
CA ARG A 22 -4.59 14.78 -4.53
C ARG A 22 -3.62 13.83 -5.24
N VAL A 23 -3.43 12.65 -4.67
CA VAL A 23 -2.64 11.57 -5.26
C VAL A 23 -3.52 10.35 -5.45
N GLU A 24 -3.61 9.85 -6.67
CA GLU A 24 -4.22 8.56 -6.98
C GLU A 24 -3.14 7.51 -7.22
N ARG A 25 -3.20 6.43 -6.45
CA ARG A 25 -2.30 5.27 -6.58
C ARG A 25 -2.97 4.20 -7.40
N LEU A 26 -2.37 3.83 -8.53
CA LEU A 26 -2.91 2.84 -9.45
C LEU A 26 -2.32 1.45 -9.22
N LYS A 27 -1.06 1.36 -8.77
CA LYS A 27 -0.34 0.10 -8.51
C LYS A 27 0.48 0.16 -7.21
N GLY A 28 0.84 -1.00 -6.65
CA GLY A 28 1.71 -1.09 -5.46
C GLY A 28 0.98 -1.04 -4.10
N ASN A 29 -0.35 -1.20 -4.08
CA ASN A 29 -1.14 -1.27 -2.85
C ASN A 29 -1.36 -2.71 -2.35
N GLU A 30 -0.54 -3.66 -2.81
CA GLU A 30 -0.59 -5.04 -2.32
C GLU A 30 -0.24 -5.06 -0.83
N ARG A 31 -1.17 -5.55 -0.01
CA ARG A 31 -0.98 -5.70 1.43
C ARG A 31 -0.60 -7.14 1.70
N VAL A 32 0.59 -7.35 2.26
CA VAL A 32 0.97 -8.65 2.82
C VAL A 32 0.27 -8.79 4.17
N PRO A 33 -0.57 -9.82 4.39
CA PRO A 33 -1.17 -10.05 5.69
C PRO A 33 -0.08 -10.40 6.72
N PRO A 34 -0.30 -10.09 8.01
CA PRO A 34 0.61 -10.54 9.05
C PRO A 34 0.71 -12.07 9.04
N PRO A 35 1.87 -12.65 9.40
CA PRO A 35 2.04 -14.09 9.44
C PRO A 35 1.08 -14.73 10.45
N THR A 36 0.43 -15.82 10.06
CA THR A 36 -0.53 -16.57 10.89
C THR A 36 0.12 -17.51 11.91
N THR A 37 1.46 -17.50 12.04
CA THR A 37 2.16 -18.36 12.99
C THR A 37 1.89 -17.89 14.40
N ILE A 38 0.86 -18.48 15.00
CA ILE A 38 0.77 -18.67 16.44
C ILE A 38 1.98 -19.54 16.78
N MET A 39 3.03 -18.96 17.37
CA MET A 39 4.17 -19.74 17.82
C MET A 39 3.63 -20.89 18.69
N PRO A 40 3.89 -22.17 18.36
CA PRO A 40 3.51 -23.25 19.26
C PRO A 40 4.23 -22.99 20.59
N PRO A 41 3.59 -23.29 21.74
CA PRO A 41 4.24 -23.13 23.03
C PRO A 41 5.57 -23.87 23.00
N ALA A 42 6.64 -23.23 23.47
CA ALA A 42 7.95 -23.85 23.54
C ALA A 42 7.82 -25.21 24.24
N SER A 43 8.31 -26.28 23.60
CA SER A 43 8.30 -27.60 24.20
C SER A 43 8.97 -27.51 25.58
N PRO A 44 8.33 -28.03 26.65
CA PRO A 44 8.96 -28.03 27.97
C PRO A 44 10.31 -28.77 27.90
N PRO A 45 11.31 -28.35 28.68
CA PRO A 45 12.61 -29.01 28.69
C PRO A 45 12.44 -30.49 29.00
N ARG A 46 13.04 -31.34 28.16
CA ARG A 46 13.02 -32.79 28.35
C ARG A 46 13.82 -33.11 29.61
N THR A 47 13.13 -33.51 30.68
CA THR A 47 13.75 -33.99 31.93
C THR A 47 14.08 -35.47 31.80
#